data_AF-A0A4R1Y237-F1
#
_entry.id   AF-A0A4R1Y237-F1
#
_cell.length_a   1.000
_cell.length_b   1.000
_cell.length_c   1.000
_cell.angle_alpha   90.00
_cell.angle_beta   90.00
_cell.angle_gamma   90.00
#
_symmetry.space_group_name_H-M   'P 1'
#
loop_
_entity.id
_entity.type
_entity.pdbx_description
1 polymer ?
#
loop_
_entity_poly.entity_id
_entity_poly.type
_entity_poly.pdbx_seq_one_letter_code
_entity_poly.pdbx_strand_id
1 'polypeptide(L)'
;MSDEAKAFVAIDESFAAHETVNHSSRECVRDAVHVNSAEGFNARVRRTIAGVFHHISPELADLYFHEFGFRWSQRAVTGQAVRKSRNDKESKKILWSRVPPALQFNASVPCCYRPPNAP
;
A
#
# COMPACT_ATOMS: atom_id res chain seq x y z
N MET A 1 0.74 16.09 -3.82
CA MET A 1 0.72 14.71 -3.27
C MET A 1 -0.61 14.46 -2.58
N SER A 2 -1.00 13.19 -2.40
CA SER A 2 -2.36 12.79 -2.03
C SER A 2 -2.71 12.99 -0.54
N ASP A 3 -1.75 13.03 0.36
CA ASP A 3 -1.94 13.04 1.82
C ASP A 3 -2.34 14.41 2.40
N GLU A 4 -2.14 15.51 1.68
CA GLU A 4 -2.57 16.86 2.11
C GLU A 4 -4.04 17.18 1.77
N ALA A 5 -4.76 16.29 1.07
CA ALA A 5 -6.12 16.58 0.66
C ALA A 5 -7.07 16.57 1.86
N LYS A 6 -7.85 17.65 2.04
CA LYS A 6 -8.82 17.80 3.15
C LYS A 6 -9.82 16.65 3.28
N ALA A 7 -10.09 15.93 2.20
CA ALA A 7 -10.94 14.73 2.23
C ALA A 7 -10.39 13.62 3.15
N PHE A 8 -9.08 13.52 3.32
CA PHE A 8 -8.46 12.53 4.21
C PHE A 8 -8.55 12.91 5.68
N VAL A 9 -8.66 14.21 6.00
CA VAL A 9 -8.86 14.70 7.38
C VAL A 9 -10.19 14.20 7.95
N ALA A 10 -11.25 14.14 7.14
CA ALA A 10 -12.55 13.60 7.59
C ALA A 10 -12.53 12.08 7.79
N ILE A 11 -11.60 11.37 7.14
CA ILE A 11 -11.45 9.92 7.25
C ILE A 11 -10.60 9.56 8.47
N ASP A 12 -9.67 10.45 8.87
CA ASP A 12 -8.78 10.30 10.03
C ASP A 12 -9.54 9.95 11.32
N GLU A 13 -10.71 10.57 11.57
CA GLU A 13 -11.53 10.29 12.76
C GLU A 13 -11.94 8.80 12.91
N SER A 14 -11.85 8.02 11.83
CA SER A 14 -12.16 6.59 11.80
C SER A 14 -10.96 5.67 12.11
N PHE A 15 -9.74 6.23 12.21
CA PHE A 15 -8.50 5.48 12.40
C PHE A 15 -7.82 5.84 13.72
N ALA A 16 -6.98 4.94 14.23
CA ALA A 16 -6.29 5.15 15.51
C ALA A 16 -5.21 6.26 15.45
N ALA A 17 -4.68 6.54 14.26
CA ALA A 17 -3.77 7.65 13.98
C ALA A 17 -3.64 7.86 12.46
N HIS A 18 -3.60 9.12 12.03
CA HIS A 18 -3.19 9.53 10.69
C HIS A 18 -2.02 10.49 10.78
N GLU A 19 -0.99 10.22 9.98
CA GLU A 19 0.15 11.10 9.83
C GLU A 19 0.28 11.51 8.38
N THR A 20 0.41 12.82 8.16
CA THR A 20 0.59 13.42 6.83
C THR A 20 2.01 13.94 6.68
N VAL A 21 2.58 13.82 5.49
CA VAL A 21 3.87 14.42 5.18
C VAL A 21 3.63 15.73 4.42
N ASN A 22 4.26 16.81 4.86
CA ASN A 22 4.10 18.12 4.22
C ASN A 22 5.02 18.24 3.00
N HIS A 23 4.42 18.03 1.83
CA HIS A 23 5.09 18.06 0.55
C HIS A 23 5.37 19.49 0.08
N SER A 24 4.58 20.48 0.54
CA SER A 24 4.84 21.89 0.25
C SER A 24 6.17 22.37 0.85
N SER A 25 6.59 21.79 1.98
CA SER A 25 7.90 22.01 2.61
C SER A 25 9.02 21.08 2.09
N ARG A 26 8.77 20.30 1.02
CA ARG A 26 9.70 19.26 0.48
C ARG A 26 10.06 18.17 1.50
N GLU A 27 9.22 17.95 2.51
CA GLU A 27 9.35 16.79 3.39
C GLU A 27 8.72 15.61 2.63
N CYS A 28 9.51 14.60 2.30
CA CYS A 28 9.03 13.41 1.57
C CYS A 28 9.06 12.14 2.44
N VAL A 29 9.67 12.21 3.63
CA VAL A 29 9.84 11.12 4.59
C VAL A 29 9.94 11.73 5.99
N ARG A 30 9.12 11.25 6.93
CA ARG A 30 9.29 11.47 8.37
C ARG A 30 9.48 10.12 9.05
N ASP A 31 10.73 9.72 9.31
CA ASP A 31 11.09 8.41 9.85
C ASP A 31 10.48 7.21 9.06
N ALA A 32 9.59 6.43 9.68
CA ALA A 32 8.88 5.31 9.06
C ALA A 32 7.60 5.72 8.32
N VAL A 33 7.24 7.00 8.41
CA VAL A 33 6.00 7.56 7.89
C VAL A 33 6.28 8.11 6.49
N HIS A 34 5.76 7.39 5.51
CA HIS A 34 5.92 7.71 4.10
C HIS A 34 4.68 7.29 3.31
N VAL A 35 4.41 8.00 2.21
CA VAL A 35 3.22 7.75 1.38
C VAL A 35 3.48 6.68 0.30
N ASN A 36 4.72 6.16 0.20
CA ASN A 36 5.15 5.21 -0.84
C ASN A 36 4.21 4.01 -1.03
N SER A 37 3.67 3.46 0.08
CA SER A 37 2.74 2.33 0.01
C SER A 37 1.42 2.71 -0.63
N ALA A 38 0.86 3.86 -0.27
CA ALA A 38 -0.40 4.38 -0.81
C ALA A 38 -0.24 4.81 -2.28
N GLU A 39 0.85 5.48 -2.62
CA GLU A 39 1.17 5.85 -4.01
C GLU A 39 1.36 4.60 -4.89
N GLY A 40 2.06 3.59 -4.37
CA GLY A 40 2.22 2.30 -5.04
C GLY A 40 0.90 1.57 -5.29
N PHE A 41 -0.04 1.64 -4.34
CA PHE A 41 -1.37 1.07 -4.49
C PHE A 41 -2.16 1.81 -5.58
N ASN A 42 -2.18 3.15 -5.53
CA ASN A 42 -2.84 3.99 -6.54
C ASN A 42 -2.28 3.75 -7.95
N ALA A 43 -0.96 3.62 -8.08
CA ALA A 43 -0.32 3.28 -9.35
C ALA A 43 -0.78 1.90 -9.88
N ARG A 44 -0.99 0.94 -8.98
CA ARG A 44 -1.47 -0.41 -9.35
C ARG A 44 -2.93 -0.38 -9.77
N VAL A 45 -3.80 0.34 -9.08
CA VAL A 45 -5.20 0.55 -9.47
C VAL A 45 -5.26 1.12 -10.89
N ARG A 46 -4.56 2.24 -11.16
CA ARG A 46 -4.53 2.86 -12.50
C ARG A 46 -4.05 1.91 -13.59
N ARG A 47 -3.03 1.08 -13.30
CA ARG A 47 -2.52 0.10 -14.25
C ARG A 47 -3.52 -1.03 -14.53
N THR A 48 -4.23 -1.50 -13.51
CA THR A 48 -5.26 -2.54 -13.69
C THR A 48 -6.45 -2.00 -14.47
N ILE A 49 -6.86 -0.74 -14.23
CA ILE A 49 -7.88 -0.06 -15.03
C ILE A 49 -7.44 -0.01 -16.49
N ALA A 50 -6.24 0.49 -16.76
CA ALA A 50 -5.74 0.64 -18.12
C ALA A 50 -5.54 -0.70 -18.85
N GLY A 51 -5.18 -1.77 -18.13
CA GLY A 51 -4.75 -3.04 -18.74
C GLY A 51 -5.74 -4.20 -18.68
N VAL A 52 -6.70 -4.21 -17.76
CA VAL A 52 -7.65 -5.33 -17.57
C VAL A 52 -9.07 -4.89 -17.83
N PHE A 53 -9.51 -3.80 -17.18
CA PHE A 53 -10.91 -3.38 -17.26
C PHE A 53 -11.20 -2.44 -18.42
N HIS A 54 -10.23 -1.60 -18.80
CA HIS A 54 -10.32 -0.48 -19.75
C HIS A 54 -11.37 0.59 -19.39
N HIS A 55 -12.48 0.22 -18.77
CA HIS A 55 -13.54 1.06 -18.22
C HIS A 55 -14.07 0.47 -16.91
N ILE A 56 -14.46 1.32 -15.96
CA ILE A 56 -15.05 0.91 -14.67
C ILE A 56 -16.41 1.57 -14.52
N SER A 57 -17.41 0.81 -14.07
CA SER A 57 -18.68 1.38 -13.63
C SER A 57 -18.58 1.80 -12.15
N PRO A 58 -19.03 3.01 -11.78
CA PRO A 58 -19.05 3.44 -10.38
C PRO A 58 -19.99 2.58 -9.52
N GLU A 59 -21.03 1.97 -10.11
CA GLU A 59 -21.99 1.10 -9.40
C GLU A 59 -21.35 -0.18 -8.84
N LEU A 60 -20.25 -0.64 -9.45
CA LEU A 60 -19.53 -1.85 -9.05
C LEU A 60 -18.17 -1.53 -8.43
N ALA A 61 -17.92 -0.26 -8.05
CA ALA A 61 -16.65 0.21 -7.53
C ALA A 61 -16.11 -0.70 -6.40
N ASP A 62 -16.99 -1.09 -5.47
CA ASP A 62 -16.63 -1.93 -4.33
C ASP A 62 -16.05 -3.30 -4.77
N LEU A 63 -16.63 -3.93 -5.79
CA LEU A 63 -16.14 -5.22 -6.32
C LEU A 63 -14.77 -5.07 -6.96
N TYR A 64 -14.54 -3.99 -7.71
CA TYR A 64 -13.22 -3.71 -8.28
C TYR A 64 -12.18 -3.45 -7.20
N PHE A 65 -12.52 -2.67 -6.16
CA PHE A 65 -11.62 -2.42 -5.04
C PHE A 65 -11.32 -3.68 -4.22
N HIS A 66 -12.29 -4.59 -4.07
CA HIS A 66 -12.04 -5.91 -3.49
C HIS A 66 -11.01 -6.72 -4.30
N GLU A 67 -11.11 -6.74 -5.63
CA GLU A 67 -10.14 -7.43 -6.48
C GLU A 67 -8.76 -6.76 -6.43
N PHE A 68 -8.70 -5.42 -6.42
CA PHE A 68 -7.44 -4.69 -6.26
C PHE A 68 -6.77 -4.98 -4.92
N GLY A 69 -7.53 -4.96 -3.84
CA GLY A 69 -7.07 -5.30 -2.49
C GLY A 69 -6.59 -6.74 -2.40
N PHE A 70 -7.32 -7.68 -3.00
CA PHE A 70 -6.91 -9.07 -3.09
C PHE A 70 -5.55 -9.20 -3.80
N ARG A 71 -5.39 -8.63 -4.99
CA ARG A 71 -4.14 -8.67 -5.77
C ARG A 71 -2.96 -7.99 -5.08
N TRP A 72 -3.22 -6.94 -4.30
CA TRP A 72 -2.20 -6.27 -3.49
C TRP A 72 -1.72 -7.15 -2.35
N SER A 73 -2.62 -7.92 -1.74
CA SER A 73 -2.36 -8.79 -0.58
C SER A 73 -1.74 -10.14 -0.95
N GLN A 74 -1.58 -10.46 -2.25
CA GLN A 74 -0.91 -11.68 -2.72
C GLN A 74 0.63 -11.67 -2.59
N ARG A 75 1.20 -10.77 -1.79
CA ARG A 75 2.63 -10.72 -1.50
C ARG A 75 2.87 -10.67 0.00
N ALA A 76 3.84 -11.45 0.46
CA ALA A 76 4.29 -11.45 1.84
C ALA A 76 5.74 -10.96 1.89
N VAL A 77 6.09 -10.28 2.97
CA VAL A 77 7.49 -9.92 3.24
C VAL A 77 8.23 -11.20 3.61
N THR A 78 9.26 -11.56 2.85
CA THR A 78 10.08 -12.76 3.11
C THR A 78 11.35 -12.42 3.86
N GLY A 79 11.81 -11.17 3.75
CA GLY A 79 13.04 -10.74 4.40
C GLY A 79 13.46 -9.35 3.96
N GLN A 80 14.67 -8.97 4.36
CA GLN A 80 15.30 -7.72 3.97
C GLN A 80 16.69 -8.02 3.41
N ALA A 81 17.00 -7.43 2.26
CA ALA A 81 18.32 -7.51 1.64
C ALA A 81 18.99 -6.14 1.73
N VAL A 82 20.23 -6.10 2.17
CA VAL A 82 21.05 -4.88 2.12
C VAL A 82 21.63 -4.78 0.72
N ARG A 83 21.31 -3.69 0.02
CA ARG A 83 21.90 -3.36 -1.27
C ARG A 83 22.91 -2.24 -1.09
N LYS A 84 24.17 -2.53 -1.40
CA LYS A 84 25.21 -1.51 -1.51
C LYS A 84 25.12 -0.81 -2.87
N SER A 85 25.12 0.51 -2.86
CA SER A 85 25.25 1.33 -4.06
C SER A 85 26.72 1.44 -4.48
N ARG A 86 26.96 1.89 -5.71
CA ARG A 86 28.31 2.14 -6.24
C ARG A 86 29.11 3.16 -5.42
N ASN A 87 28.41 4.05 -4.69
CA ASN A 87 29.01 5.03 -3.76
C ASN A 87 29.03 4.52 -2.30
N ASP A 88 29.07 3.21 -2.10
CA ASP A 88 29.11 2.52 -0.80
C ASP A 88 27.95 2.84 0.17
N LYS A 89 26.92 3.52 -0.32
CA LYS A 89 25.69 3.76 0.43
C LYS A 89 24.90 2.46 0.56
N GLU A 90 24.61 2.07 1.78
CA GLU A 90 23.78 0.90 2.07
C GLU A 90 22.30 1.29 2.11
N SER A 91 21.48 0.56 1.37
CA SER A 91 20.04 0.71 1.36
C SER A 91 19.37 -0.62 1.68
N LYS A 92 18.47 -0.64 2.67
CA LYS A 92 17.69 -1.84 3.00
C LYS A 92 16.54 -1.95 2.01
N LYS A 93 16.43 -3.10 1.34
CA LYS A 93 15.33 -3.40 0.42
C LYS A 93 14.51 -4.55 0.97
N ILE A 94 13.20 -4.37 1.05
CA ILE A 94 12.27 -5.44 1.45
C ILE A 94 12.17 -6.45 0.30
N LEU A 95 12.39 -7.72 0.61
CA LEU A 95 12.17 -8.83 -0.30
C LEU A 95 10.73 -9.32 -0.16
N TRP A 96 10.06 -9.42 -1.30
CA TRP A 96 8.66 -9.85 -1.39
C TRP A 96 8.58 -11.20 -2.08
N SER A 97 7.87 -12.16 -1.48
CA SER A 97 7.48 -13.41 -2.12
C SER A 97 5.98 -13.40 -2.44
N ARG A 98 5.59 -14.20 -3.43
CA ARG A 98 4.18 -14.42 -3.74
C ARG A 98 3.56 -15.36 -2.70
N VAL A 99 2.34 -15.06 -2.27
CA VAL A 99 1.57 -15.98 -1.42
C VAL A 99 1.24 -17.25 -2.25
N PRO A 100 1.56 -18.46 -1.75
CA PRO A 100 1.22 -19.71 -2.43
C PRO A 100 -0.27 -19.80 -2.72
N PRO A 101 -0.71 -20.32 -3.90
CA PRO A 101 -2.13 -20.39 -4.28
C PRO A 101 -3.04 -21.01 -3.22
N ALA A 102 -2.57 -22.05 -2.53
CA ALA A 102 -3.31 -22.73 -1.47
C ALA A 102 -3.66 -21.82 -0.27
N LEU A 103 -2.92 -20.73 -0.07
CA LEU A 103 -3.09 -19.80 1.05
C LEU A 103 -3.70 -18.45 0.61
N GLN A 104 -4.02 -18.27 -0.67
CA GLN A 104 -4.52 -17.00 -1.19
C GLN A 104 -5.92 -16.65 -0.69
N PHE A 105 -6.79 -17.64 -0.47
CA PHE A 105 -8.16 -17.39 0.00
C PHE A 105 -8.21 -16.88 1.44
N ASN A 106 -7.26 -17.29 2.29
CA ASN A 106 -7.15 -16.81 3.67
C ASN A 106 -6.55 -15.40 3.76
N ALA A 107 -5.86 -14.95 2.71
CA ALA A 107 -5.28 -13.60 2.61
C ALA A 107 -6.31 -12.54 2.14
N SER A 108 -7.58 -12.91 1.98
CA SER A 108 -8.68 -11.97 1.71
C SER A 108 -9.08 -11.14 2.93
N VAL A 109 -8.56 -11.48 4.12
CA VAL A 109 -8.68 -10.62 5.30
C VAL A 109 -7.89 -9.34 5.03
N PRO A 110 -8.52 -8.15 5.12
CA PRO A 110 -7.87 -6.90 4.77
C PRO A 110 -6.57 -6.75 5.56
N CYS A 111 -5.52 -6.29 4.87
CA CYS A 111 -4.19 -5.99 5.41
C CYS A 111 -4.21 -5.07 6.66
N CYS A 112 -5.36 -4.49 6.98
CA CYS A 112 -5.62 -3.66 8.15
C CYS A 112 -6.11 -4.44 9.39
N TYR A 113 -6.40 -5.74 9.30
CA TYR A 113 -6.72 -6.55 10.48
C TYR A 113 -5.43 -6.92 11.21
N ARG A 114 -4.99 -6.03 12.11
CA ARG A 114 -4.01 -6.38 13.13
C ARG A 114 -4.73 -7.26 14.15
N PRO A 115 -4.41 -8.56 14.28
CA PRO A 115 -4.97 -9.34 15.38
C PRO A 115 -4.55 -8.67 16.69
N PRO A 116 -5.44 -8.60 17.70
CA PRO A 116 -5.20 -7.86 18.94
C PRO A 116 -3.97 -8.32 19.74
N ASN A 117 -3.34 -9.44 19.36
CA ASN A 117 -2.23 -10.08 20.06
C ASN A 117 -1.03 -10.39 19.15
N ALA A 118 -0.60 -9.45 18.30
CA ALA A 118 0.72 -9.55 17.66
C ALA A 118 1.77 -8.85 18.56
N PRO A 119 2.92 -9.48 18.87
CA PRO A 119 3.96 -8.90 19.71
C PRO A 119 4.56 -7.60 19.14
#